data_AF-A0A4R5QIQ5-F1
#
_entry.id   AF-A0A4R5QIQ5-F1
#
_cell.length_a   1.000
_cell.length_b   1.000
_cell.length_c   1.000
_cell.angle_alpha   90.00
_cell.angle_beta   90.00
_cell.angle_gamma   90.00
#
_symmetry.space_group_name_H-M   'P 1'
#
loop_
_entity.id
_entity.type
_entity.pdbx_description
1 polymer ?
#
loop_
_entity_poly.entity_id
_entity_poly.type
_entity_poly.pdbx_seq_one_letter_code
_entity_poly.pdbx_strand_id
1 'polypeptide(L)'
;MEAERALQAALDLTRLPPMPAPLARLLQRHIEEAVDRRFAAAALTLAEAAEMIAALAHRMPAAALAPARAWAFARLEQHGAVGIPPALPRALLRGLGGEAAGRPGTALARAQARQAFRESAWAAGLARVPLLPLGLHCLPWNLPARWGFRSTPQAMEALNPFALAAHHLPVVLAALEEGWAGYAPPSAIHAVTTPSGRRLLRRQDGGAVWNHHAGPQWEEDGLAPLRLDLEILARRFERACAAPGVPLRVCFLVTEAAPDAALAQRLLAALRRRVRESRLGLFLLHNPIEGVPGATEHLLPEAVALRVPRPHPTYEWHLPGHFDSPAGFAFEHRIATALRDAIADWQA
;
A
#
# COMPACT_ATOMS: atom_id res chain seq x y z
N MET A 1 -18.31 12.66 -20.30
CA MET A 1 -17.89 11.32 -20.78
C MET A 1 -16.38 11.19 -21.02
N GLU A 2 -15.68 12.25 -21.43
CA GLU A 2 -14.25 12.17 -21.78
C GLU A 2 -13.32 11.85 -20.59
N ALA A 3 -13.52 12.49 -19.43
CA ALA A 3 -12.70 12.22 -18.24
C ALA A 3 -12.84 10.78 -17.69
N GLU A 4 -14.05 10.21 -17.75
CA GLU A 4 -14.28 8.82 -17.35
C GLU A 4 -13.54 7.84 -18.28
N ARG A 5 -13.62 8.06 -19.60
CA ARG A 5 -12.86 7.27 -20.58
C ARG A 5 -11.35 7.39 -20.37
N ALA A 6 -10.86 8.59 -20.06
CA ALA A 6 -9.44 8.82 -19.77
C ALA A 6 -8.98 8.06 -18.52
N LEU A 7 -9.78 8.06 -17.45
CA LEU A 7 -9.47 7.31 -16.23
C LEU A 7 -9.51 5.81 -16.47
N GLN A 8 -10.53 5.30 -17.15
CA GLN A 8 -10.62 3.88 -17.51
C GLN A 8 -9.44 3.43 -18.39
N ALA A 9 -9.05 4.23 -19.38
CA ALA A 9 -7.88 3.95 -20.22
C ALA A 9 -6.57 3.96 -19.40
N ALA A 10 -6.46 4.83 -18.40
CA ALA A 10 -5.30 4.88 -17.50
C ALA A 10 -5.17 3.67 -16.57
N LEU A 11 -6.27 2.94 -16.32
CA LEU A 11 -6.26 1.69 -15.54
C LEU A 11 -5.71 0.51 -16.35
N ASP A 12 -5.67 0.61 -17.69
CA ASP A 12 -4.95 -0.34 -18.55
C ASP A 12 -3.44 -0.08 -18.45
N LEU A 13 -2.75 -0.97 -17.75
CA LEU A 13 -1.32 -0.85 -17.48
C LEU A 13 -0.45 -1.09 -18.72
N THR A 14 -1.01 -1.65 -19.78
CA THR A 14 -0.25 -2.08 -20.98
C THR A 14 -0.09 -0.98 -22.01
N ARG A 15 -0.75 0.18 -21.83
CA ARG A 15 -0.78 1.26 -22.81
C ARG A 15 -0.59 2.62 -22.16
N LEU A 16 0.23 3.46 -22.78
CA LEU A 16 0.21 4.89 -22.50
C LEU A 16 -1.03 5.51 -23.14
N PRO A 17 -1.81 6.35 -22.44
CA PRO A 17 -2.94 7.01 -23.05
C PRO A 17 -2.46 8.05 -24.08
N PRO A 18 -3.29 8.38 -25.09
CA PRO A 18 -2.93 9.38 -26.09
C PRO A 18 -2.71 10.73 -25.41
N MET A 19 -1.53 11.31 -25.62
CA MET A 19 -1.13 12.60 -25.05
C MET A 19 -0.08 13.31 -25.94
N PRO A 20 0.15 14.62 -25.76
CA PRO A 20 1.15 15.35 -26.54
C PRO A 20 2.54 14.70 -26.46
N ALA A 21 3.22 14.58 -27.62
CA ALA A 21 4.46 13.80 -27.74
C ALA A 21 5.58 14.18 -26.73
N PRO A 22 5.82 15.46 -26.40
CA PRO A 22 6.80 15.81 -25.37
C PRO A 22 6.46 15.23 -23.99
N LEU A 23 5.18 15.24 -23.61
CA LEU A 23 4.70 14.70 -22.34
C LEU A 23 4.75 13.16 -22.34
N ALA A 24 4.36 12.53 -23.45
CA ALA A 24 4.45 11.07 -23.60
C ALA A 24 5.88 10.57 -23.40
N ARG A 25 6.87 11.21 -24.04
CA ARG A 25 8.28 10.85 -23.91
C ARG A 25 8.80 11.02 -22.48
N LEU A 26 8.40 12.10 -21.81
CA LEU A 26 8.79 12.34 -20.43
C LEU A 26 8.20 11.29 -19.48
N LEU A 27 6.91 10.97 -19.62
CA LEU A 27 6.27 9.96 -18.77
C LEU A 27 6.83 8.56 -19.04
N GLN A 28 7.10 8.22 -20.30
CA GLN A 28 7.75 6.96 -20.66
C GLN A 28 9.11 6.83 -19.95
N ARG A 29 9.93 7.88 -19.97
CA ARG A 29 11.21 7.91 -19.24
C ARG A 29 11.01 7.70 -17.73
N HIS A 30 10.03 8.37 -17.11
CA HIS A 30 9.75 8.16 -15.68
C HIS A 30 9.26 6.75 -15.37
N ILE A 31 8.52 6.10 -16.28
CA ILE A 31 8.11 4.70 -16.13
C ILE A 31 9.32 3.77 -16.20
N GLU A 32 10.19 3.96 -17.20
CA GLU A 32 11.42 3.18 -17.35
C GLU A 32 12.30 3.33 -16.11
N GLU A 33 12.52 4.56 -15.65
CA GLU A 33 13.26 4.83 -14.41
C GLU A 33 12.56 4.22 -13.19
N ALA A 34 11.22 4.21 -13.12
CA ALA A 34 10.47 3.61 -12.02
C ALA A 34 10.53 2.07 -12.03
N VAL A 35 10.59 1.44 -13.20
CA VAL A 35 10.74 -0.02 -13.37
C VAL A 35 12.12 -0.47 -12.91
N ASP A 36 13.16 0.32 -13.22
CA ASP A 36 14.55 0.03 -12.83
C ASP A 36 14.83 0.34 -11.36
N ARG A 37 13.99 1.18 -10.74
CA ARG A 37 14.15 1.62 -9.36
C ARG A 37 13.38 0.74 -8.38
N ARG A 38 13.90 0.69 -7.15
CA ARG A 38 13.23 0.06 -6.01
C ARG A 38 11.81 0.64 -5.83
N PHE A 39 10.85 -0.16 -5.35
CA PHE A 39 9.42 0.22 -5.23
C PHE A 39 9.17 1.62 -4.64
N ALA A 40 9.90 2.02 -3.59
CA ALA A 40 9.76 3.36 -2.99
C ALA A 40 10.25 4.50 -3.90
N ALA A 41 11.33 4.27 -4.66
CA ALA A 41 11.84 5.23 -5.62
C ALA A 41 10.94 5.32 -6.86
N ALA A 42 10.34 4.20 -7.29
CA ALA A 42 9.28 4.20 -8.32
C ALA A 42 8.10 5.12 -7.92
N ALA A 43 7.66 5.02 -6.66
CA ALA A 43 6.59 5.85 -6.14
C ALA A 43 6.96 7.35 -6.04
N LEU A 44 8.20 7.70 -5.72
CA LEU A 44 8.69 9.09 -5.75
C LEU A 44 8.72 9.64 -7.18
N THR A 45 9.28 8.87 -8.12
CA THR A 45 9.32 9.23 -9.54
C THR A 45 7.92 9.45 -10.12
N LEU A 46 6.93 8.69 -9.68
CA LEU A 46 5.52 8.90 -10.06
C LEU A 46 4.91 10.15 -9.40
N ALA A 47 5.30 10.48 -8.17
CA ALA A 47 4.88 11.72 -7.52
C ALA A 47 5.43 12.96 -8.25
N GLU A 48 6.71 12.93 -8.65
CA GLU A 48 7.33 13.99 -9.47
C GLU A 48 6.57 14.18 -10.79
N ALA A 49 6.27 13.09 -11.51
CA ALA A 49 5.49 13.14 -12.74
C ALA A 49 4.09 13.75 -12.52
N ALA A 50 3.43 13.40 -11.41
CA ALA A 50 2.15 13.97 -11.03
C ALA A 50 2.24 15.47 -10.70
N GLU A 51 3.28 15.91 -9.99
CA GLU A 51 3.53 17.33 -9.70
C GLU A 51 3.78 18.13 -10.98
N MET A 52 4.57 17.58 -11.92
CA MET A 52 4.80 18.20 -13.22
C MET A 52 3.48 18.37 -14.00
N ILE A 53 2.63 17.34 -14.04
CA ILE A 53 1.32 17.42 -14.69
C ILE A 53 0.41 18.43 -13.98
N ALA A 54 0.45 18.49 -12.65
CA ALA A 54 -0.28 19.48 -11.88
C ALA A 54 0.22 20.91 -12.17
N ALA A 55 1.53 21.13 -12.34
CA ALA A 55 2.10 22.42 -12.68
C ALA A 55 1.75 22.88 -14.11
N LEU A 56 1.67 21.93 -15.06
CA LEU A 56 1.23 22.21 -16.44
C LEU A 56 -0.24 22.62 -16.53
N ALA A 57 -1.04 22.40 -15.48
CA ALA A 57 -2.46 22.73 -15.42
C ALA A 57 -2.79 24.18 -15.80
N HIS A 58 -1.89 25.12 -15.50
CA HIS A 58 -2.09 26.54 -15.79
C HIS A 58 -1.71 26.94 -17.22
N ARG A 59 -1.01 26.08 -17.96
CA ARG A 59 -0.43 26.38 -19.29
C ARG A 59 -1.13 25.66 -20.45
N MET A 60 -2.04 24.73 -20.16
CA MET A 60 -2.71 23.92 -21.17
C MET A 60 -4.21 23.80 -20.90
N PRO A 61 -5.05 23.67 -21.95
CA PRO A 61 -6.47 23.41 -21.77
C PRO A 61 -6.73 22.13 -20.96
N ALA A 62 -7.75 22.15 -20.10
CA ALA A 62 -8.06 21.02 -19.22
C ALA A 62 -8.32 19.72 -20.00
N ALA A 63 -9.00 19.80 -21.15
CA ALA A 63 -9.26 18.65 -22.03
C ALA A 63 -7.95 18.01 -22.56
N ALA A 64 -6.99 18.84 -22.98
CA ALA A 64 -5.69 18.36 -23.50
C ALA A 64 -4.84 17.67 -22.43
N LEU A 65 -5.02 18.02 -21.14
CA LEU A 65 -4.34 17.40 -20.01
C LEU A 65 -5.12 16.25 -19.37
N ALA A 66 -6.39 16.04 -19.71
CA ALA A 66 -7.23 15.04 -19.05
C ALA A 66 -6.63 13.62 -19.11
N PRO A 67 -6.09 13.13 -20.25
CA PRO A 67 -5.45 11.81 -20.30
C PRO A 67 -4.22 11.70 -19.38
N ALA A 68 -3.38 12.74 -19.33
CA ALA A 68 -2.19 12.75 -18.48
C ALA A 68 -2.56 12.83 -16.99
N ARG A 69 -3.55 13.66 -16.62
CA ARG A 69 -4.05 13.75 -15.23
C ARG A 69 -4.65 12.43 -14.77
N ALA A 70 -5.46 11.79 -15.62
CA ALA A 70 -6.05 10.49 -15.34
C ALA A 70 -4.98 9.42 -15.16
N TRP A 71 -3.97 9.39 -16.06
CA TRP A 71 -2.83 8.50 -15.95
C TRP A 71 -2.05 8.71 -14.65
N ALA A 72 -1.64 9.93 -14.37
CA ALA A 72 -0.87 10.25 -13.17
C ALA A 72 -1.64 9.83 -11.92
N PHE A 73 -2.92 10.20 -11.85
CA PHE A 73 -3.78 9.85 -10.73
C PHE A 73 -3.89 8.33 -10.54
N ALA A 74 -4.17 7.56 -11.60
CA ALA A 74 -4.24 6.10 -11.53
C ALA A 74 -2.92 5.48 -11.04
N ARG A 75 -1.77 6.02 -11.48
CA ARG A 75 -0.45 5.56 -11.03
C ARG A 75 -0.15 5.91 -9.58
N LEU A 76 -0.55 7.09 -9.10
CA LEU A 76 -0.46 7.44 -7.69
C LEU A 76 -1.22 6.42 -6.82
N GLU A 77 -2.39 5.99 -7.27
CA GLU A 77 -3.25 5.05 -6.53
C GLU A 77 -2.79 3.59 -6.63
N GLN A 78 -2.24 3.19 -7.78
CA GLN A 78 -1.70 1.85 -7.99
C GLN A 78 -0.46 1.60 -7.12
N HIS A 79 0.50 2.52 -7.16
CA HIS A 79 1.77 2.36 -6.47
C HIS A 79 1.70 2.77 -5.00
N GLY A 80 0.51 3.15 -4.52
CA GLY A 80 0.30 3.65 -3.17
C GLY A 80 1.31 4.77 -2.89
N ALA A 81 1.46 5.70 -3.84
CA ALA A 81 2.64 6.54 -3.89
C ALA A 81 2.83 7.28 -2.56
N VAL A 82 4.02 7.05 -2.02
CA VAL A 82 4.54 7.35 -0.68
C VAL A 82 3.91 8.62 -0.09
N GLY A 83 2.82 8.43 0.67
CA GLY A 83 2.17 9.44 1.50
C GLY A 83 2.03 10.84 0.92
N ILE A 84 1.50 10.90 -0.30
CA ILE A 84 1.29 12.15 -1.03
C ILE A 84 0.32 13.08 -0.27
N PRO A 85 0.67 14.37 -0.10
CA PRO A 85 -0.24 15.35 0.47
C PRO A 85 -1.56 15.42 -0.31
N PRO A 86 -2.73 15.56 0.36
CA PRO A 86 -4.02 15.58 -0.31
C PRO A 86 -4.15 16.66 -1.40
N ALA A 87 -3.34 17.71 -1.36
CA ALA A 87 -3.33 18.76 -2.37
C ALA A 87 -3.03 18.26 -3.80
N LEU A 88 -2.12 17.28 -3.95
CA LEU A 88 -1.71 16.81 -5.28
C LEU A 88 -2.81 16.00 -5.99
N PRO A 89 -3.42 14.97 -5.39
CA PRO A 89 -4.51 14.26 -6.05
C PRO A 89 -5.75 15.17 -6.24
N ARG A 90 -5.99 16.13 -5.34
CA ARG A 90 -7.02 17.17 -5.54
C ARG A 90 -6.75 17.99 -6.81
N ALA A 91 -5.50 18.42 -7.04
CA ALA A 91 -5.13 19.20 -8.23
C ALA A 91 -5.34 18.39 -9.52
N LEU A 92 -4.97 17.11 -9.52
CA LEU A 92 -5.20 16.20 -10.65
C LEU A 92 -6.70 16.02 -10.93
N LEU A 93 -7.52 15.85 -9.88
CA LEU A 93 -8.97 15.62 -10.01
C LEU A 93 -9.77 16.85 -10.44
N ARG A 94 -9.40 18.06 -9.99
CA ARG A 94 -10.07 19.32 -10.43
C ARG A 94 -10.09 19.44 -11.95
N GLY A 95 -9.04 18.94 -12.58
CA GLY A 95 -8.86 18.95 -14.02
C GLY A 95 -9.65 17.90 -14.81
N LEU A 96 -10.31 16.97 -14.11
CA LEU A 96 -11.09 15.86 -14.67
C LEU A 96 -12.60 16.08 -14.49
N GLY A 97 -13.02 17.15 -13.79
CA GLY A 97 -14.42 17.47 -13.57
C GLY A 97 -15.09 18.03 -14.83
N GLY A 98 -15.84 17.19 -15.55
CA GLY A 98 -16.87 17.60 -16.52
C GLY A 98 -18.26 17.13 -16.06
N GLU A 99 -19.25 17.05 -16.94
CA GLU A 99 -20.64 16.59 -16.64
C GLU A 99 -20.76 15.20 -15.97
N ALA A 100 -19.67 14.42 -15.92
CA ALA A 100 -19.62 13.13 -15.23
C ALA A 100 -19.25 13.25 -13.73
N ALA A 101 -18.76 14.40 -13.28
CA ALA A 101 -18.51 14.69 -11.87
C ALA A 101 -19.86 14.65 -11.13
N GLY A 102 -20.05 13.64 -10.29
CA GLY A 102 -21.29 13.45 -9.53
C GLY A 102 -22.19 12.31 -9.99
N ARG A 103 -21.87 11.59 -11.08
CA ARG A 103 -22.57 10.33 -11.38
C ARG A 103 -22.09 9.22 -10.44
N PRO A 104 -22.94 8.69 -9.53
CA PRO A 104 -22.55 7.63 -8.61
C PRO A 104 -22.08 6.39 -9.39
N GLY A 105 -21.10 5.67 -8.84
CA GLY A 105 -20.62 4.41 -9.43
C GLY A 105 -19.65 4.54 -10.62
N THR A 106 -19.25 5.76 -11.01
CA THR A 106 -18.17 5.97 -11.99
C THR A 106 -16.78 5.85 -11.35
N ALA A 107 -15.75 5.59 -12.15
CA ALA A 107 -14.36 5.60 -11.68
C ALA A 107 -13.98 6.99 -11.12
N LEU A 108 -14.42 8.06 -11.79
CA LEU A 108 -14.20 9.42 -11.31
C LEU A 108 -14.88 9.68 -9.95
N ALA A 109 -16.11 9.20 -9.73
CA ALA A 109 -16.78 9.35 -8.44
C ALA A 109 -16.06 8.59 -7.31
N ARG A 110 -15.54 7.40 -7.58
CA ARG A 110 -14.74 6.62 -6.61
C ARG A 110 -13.40 7.29 -6.30
N ALA A 111 -12.75 7.86 -7.31
CA ALA A 111 -11.54 8.66 -7.14
C ALA A 111 -11.79 9.89 -6.26
N GLN A 112 -12.90 10.60 -6.50
CA GLN A 112 -13.34 11.74 -5.68
C GLN A 112 -13.69 11.32 -4.24
N ALA A 113 -14.38 10.20 -4.05
CA ALA A 113 -14.70 9.68 -2.72
C ALA A 113 -13.44 9.29 -1.93
N ARG A 114 -12.48 8.62 -2.57
CA ARG A 114 -11.16 8.35 -1.97
C ARG A 114 -10.45 9.64 -1.59
N GLN A 115 -10.50 10.65 -2.46
CA GLN A 115 -9.89 11.94 -2.16
C GLN A 115 -10.56 12.64 -0.97
N ALA A 116 -11.88 12.65 -0.89
CA ALA A 116 -12.60 13.20 0.26
C ALA A 116 -12.21 12.49 1.56
N PHE A 117 -12.06 11.16 1.52
CA PHE A 117 -11.56 10.39 2.65
C PHE A 117 -10.14 10.81 3.04
N ARG A 118 -9.20 10.94 2.08
CA ARG A 118 -7.82 11.37 2.36
C ARG A 118 -7.77 12.72 3.07
N GLU A 119 -8.61 13.66 2.63
CA GLU A 119 -8.68 15.00 3.22
C GLU A 119 -9.20 14.95 4.66
N SER A 120 -10.24 14.16 4.91
CA SER A 120 -10.77 13.91 6.26
C SER A 120 -9.74 13.23 7.17
N ALA A 121 -9.07 12.18 6.68
CA ALA A 121 -8.01 11.47 7.40
C ALA A 121 -6.84 12.39 7.76
N TRP A 122 -6.45 13.28 6.85
CA TRP A 122 -5.39 14.25 7.09
C TRP A 122 -5.78 15.30 8.13
N ALA A 123 -7.01 15.82 8.05
CA ALA A 123 -7.55 16.78 9.01
C ALA A 123 -7.63 16.18 10.43
N ALA A 124 -8.02 14.90 10.55
CA ALA A 124 -8.02 14.16 11.80
C ALA A 124 -6.61 13.79 12.30
N GLY A 125 -5.55 14.06 11.51
CA GLY A 125 -4.18 13.77 11.89
C GLY A 125 -3.79 12.29 11.78
N LEU A 126 -4.56 11.47 11.07
CA LEU A 126 -4.26 10.04 10.90
C LEU A 126 -2.93 9.81 10.17
N ALA A 127 -2.57 10.70 9.24
CA ALA A 127 -1.29 10.70 8.54
C ALA A 127 -0.06 11.00 9.44
N ARG A 128 -0.29 11.26 10.74
CA ARG A 128 0.72 11.40 11.79
C ARG A 128 0.82 10.16 12.68
N VAL A 129 -0.06 9.16 12.54
CA VAL A 129 0.01 7.90 13.29
C VAL A 129 0.83 6.89 12.50
N PRO A 130 2.00 6.43 12.98
CA PRO A 130 2.78 5.43 12.28
C PRO A 130 2.00 4.13 12.14
N LEU A 131 1.79 3.72 10.89
CA LEU A 131 1.14 2.47 10.51
C LEU A 131 2.19 1.48 10.00
N LEU A 132 2.49 0.50 10.83
CA LEU A 132 3.48 -0.54 10.55
C LEU A 132 2.78 -1.74 9.90
N PRO A 133 3.02 -2.02 8.61
CA PRO A 133 2.51 -3.23 8.01
C PRO A 133 3.19 -4.44 8.67
N LEU A 134 2.38 -5.42 9.05
CA LEU A 134 2.79 -6.74 9.48
C LEU A 134 2.33 -7.75 8.42
N GLY A 135 3.20 -8.71 8.14
CA GLY A 135 3.17 -9.44 6.87
C GLY A 135 2.04 -10.46 6.82
N LEU A 136 1.52 -10.63 5.62
CA LEU A 136 1.17 -11.88 4.92
C LEU A 136 1.10 -11.58 3.40
N HIS A 137 0.85 -10.33 3.06
CA HIS A 137 1.01 -9.75 1.71
C HIS A 137 1.08 -8.21 1.79
N CYS A 138 1.33 -7.53 0.67
CA CYS A 138 1.56 -6.07 0.64
C CYS A 138 0.31 -5.17 0.79
N LEU A 139 -0.91 -5.70 1.00
CA LEU A 139 -2.11 -4.87 1.22
C LEU A 139 -1.98 -3.88 2.41
N PRO A 140 -1.47 -4.26 3.60
CA PRO A 140 -1.25 -3.32 4.71
C PRO A 140 -0.31 -2.18 4.35
N TRP A 141 0.53 -2.38 3.34
CA TRP A 141 1.40 -1.36 2.79
C TRP A 141 0.76 -0.55 1.64
N ASN A 142 -0.16 -1.08 0.85
CA ASN A 142 -0.78 -0.30 -0.24
C ASN A 142 -2.02 0.46 0.21
N LEU A 143 -2.92 -0.20 0.97
CA LEU A 143 -4.22 0.36 1.30
C LEU A 143 -4.11 1.65 2.14
N PRO A 144 -3.34 1.71 3.24
CA PRO A 144 -3.26 2.95 4.00
C PRO A 144 -2.65 4.12 3.21
N ALA A 145 -1.73 3.86 2.27
CA ALA A 145 -1.19 4.90 1.39
C ALA A 145 -2.26 5.41 0.42
N ARG A 146 -3.01 4.50 -0.22
CA ARG A 146 -4.10 4.84 -1.14
C ARG A 146 -5.21 5.64 -0.45
N TRP A 147 -5.45 5.42 0.84
CA TRP A 147 -6.51 6.08 1.61
C TRP A 147 -6.03 7.24 2.51
N GLY A 148 -4.76 7.67 2.38
CA GLY A 148 -4.29 8.91 3.02
C GLY A 148 -3.93 8.79 4.50
N PHE A 149 -3.67 7.58 4.98
CA PHE A 149 -3.22 7.34 6.35
C PHE A 149 -1.71 7.50 6.56
N ARG A 150 -0.94 7.69 5.49
CA ARG A 150 0.51 7.88 5.58
C ARG A 150 0.90 9.20 4.93
N SER A 151 1.83 9.90 5.57
CA SER A 151 2.62 10.98 4.94
C SER A 151 3.90 10.41 4.33
N THR A 152 4.53 11.13 3.40
CA THR A 152 5.77 10.68 2.73
C THR A 152 6.86 10.25 3.72
N PRO A 153 7.17 11.03 4.78
CA PRO A 153 8.17 10.61 5.77
C PRO A 153 7.79 9.30 6.47
N GLN A 154 6.51 9.16 6.86
CA GLN A 154 6.05 7.96 7.54
C GLN A 154 6.02 6.73 6.64
N ALA A 155 5.70 6.90 5.36
CA ALA A 155 5.75 5.79 4.43
C ALA A 155 7.20 5.29 4.28
N MET A 156 8.20 6.17 4.14
CA MET A 156 9.60 5.74 4.08
C MET A 156 10.05 4.98 5.34
N GLU A 157 9.61 5.41 6.53
CA GLU A 157 9.92 4.73 7.80
C GLU A 157 9.12 3.43 8.00
N ALA A 158 7.88 3.35 7.49
CA ALA A 158 7.06 2.15 7.56
C ALA A 158 7.51 1.06 6.58
N LEU A 159 8.41 1.38 5.64
CA LEU A 159 8.96 0.41 4.68
C LEU A 159 9.88 -0.57 5.41
N ASN A 160 9.40 -1.80 5.56
CA ASN A 160 10.02 -2.84 6.36
C ASN A 160 9.92 -4.22 5.64
N PRO A 161 10.49 -5.32 6.19
CA PRO A 161 10.50 -6.62 5.51
C PRO A 161 9.09 -7.16 5.22
N PHE A 162 8.12 -6.85 6.08
CA PHE A 162 6.72 -7.23 5.94
C PHE A 162 5.94 -6.42 4.91
N ALA A 163 6.45 -5.26 4.50
CA ALA A 163 5.81 -4.41 3.49
C ALA A 163 6.07 -4.90 2.05
N LEU A 164 7.16 -5.65 1.84
CA LEU A 164 7.74 -5.97 0.53
C LEU A 164 7.77 -7.47 0.19
N ALA A 165 7.09 -8.29 0.98
CA ALA A 165 7.00 -9.71 0.74
C ALA A 165 5.61 -10.23 1.13
N ALA A 166 5.26 -11.39 0.59
CA ALA A 166 4.19 -12.22 1.12
C ALA A 166 4.78 -13.17 2.18
N HIS A 167 4.05 -13.41 3.26
CA HIS A 167 4.51 -14.22 4.39
C HIS A 167 3.46 -15.23 4.80
N HIS A 168 3.91 -16.29 5.46
CA HIS A 168 3.06 -17.11 6.31
C HIS A 168 3.16 -16.60 7.75
N LEU A 169 2.06 -16.69 8.49
CA LEU A 169 1.96 -16.17 9.86
C LEU A 169 3.04 -16.70 10.81
N PRO A 170 3.43 -18.00 10.76
CA PRO A 170 4.52 -18.50 11.60
C PRO A 170 5.86 -17.77 11.41
N VAL A 171 6.21 -17.38 10.17
CA VAL A 171 7.46 -16.64 9.90
C VAL A 171 7.39 -15.22 10.43
N VAL A 172 6.23 -14.56 10.35
CA VAL A 172 6.03 -13.24 10.94
C VAL A 172 6.16 -13.31 12.45
N LEU A 173 5.52 -14.30 13.08
CA LEU A 173 5.62 -14.51 14.53
C LEU A 173 7.05 -14.80 14.95
N ALA A 174 7.76 -15.73 14.29
CA ALA A 174 9.15 -16.02 14.60
C ALA A 174 10.04 -14.77 14.47
N ALA A 175 9.88 -13.99 13.41
CA ALA A 175 10.63 -12.74 13.23
C ALA A 175 10.35 -11.71 14.35
N LEU A 176 9.10 -11.63 14.80
CA LEU A 176 8.70 -10.77 15.92
C LEU A 176 9.15 -11.34 17.27
N GLU A 177 9.20 -12.64 17.48
CA GLU A 177 9.48 -13.24 18.79
C GLU A 177 10.97 -13.44 19.03
N GLU A 178 11.69 -13.87 18.00
CA GLU A 178 13.09 -14.31 18.04
C GLU A 178 14.03 -13.31 17.35
N GLY A 179 13.47 -12.38 16.57
CA GLY A 179 14.22 -11.39 15.81
C GLY A 179 14.54 -11.81 14.37
N TRP A 180 15.37 -11.03 13.69
CA TRP A 180 15.54 -11.13 12.23
C TRP A 180 16.57 -12.15 11.76
N ALA A 181 17.36 -12.74 12.66
CA ALA A 181 18.43 -13.68 12.30
C ALA A 181 17.88 -14.92 11.56
N GLY A 182 16.72 -15.44 11.99
CA GLY A 182 16.05 -16.59 11.37
C GLY A 182 15.14 -16.23 10.19
N TYR A 183 14.96 -14.94 9.87
CA TYR A 183 13.97 -14.49 8.88
C TYR A 183 14.37 -14.76 7.43
N ALA A 184 15.66 -14.75 7.10
CA ALA A 184 16.14 -15.00 5.74
C ALA A 184 17.57 -15.58 5.74
N PRO A 185 17.81 -16.76 6.35
CA PRO A 185 19.13 -17.37 6.31
C PRO A 185 19.49 -17.73 4.85
N PRO A 186 20.73 -17.49 4.39
CA PRO A 186 21.09 -17.70 2.98
C PRO A 186 20.80 -19.10 2.46
N SER A 187 20.98 -20.12 3.31
CA SER A 187 20.70 -21.52 2.98
C SER A 187 19.22 -21.82 2.73
N ALA A 188 18.31 -20.96 3.18
CA ALA A 188 16.88 -21.14 3.00
C ALA A 188 16.31 -20.29 1.86
N ILE A 189 17.12 -19.57 1.07
CA ILE A 189 16.64 -18.71 -0.01
C ILE A 189 16.90 -19.39 -1.35
N HIS A 190 15.88 -19.45 -2.20
CA HIS A 190 16.06 -19.93 -3.57
C HIS A 190 15.17 -19.18 -4.56
N ALA A 191 15.60 -19.18 -5.83
CA ALA A 191 14.86 -18.57 -6.93
C ALA A 191 13.77 -19.50 -7.44
N VAL A 192 12.63 -18.89 -7.82
CA VAL A 192 11.54 -19.54 -8.51
C VAL A 192 11.10 -18.69 -9.69
N THR A 193 10.61 -19.34 -10.74
CA THR A 193 10.05 -18.65 -11.91
C THR A 193 8.53 -18.76 -11.86
N THR A 194 7.83 -17.63 -11.91
CA THR A 194 6.37 -17.60 -11.96
C THR A 194 5.87 -18.11 -13.32
N PRO A 195 4.57 -18.47 -13.45
CA PRO A 195 3.98 -18.79 -14.75
C PRO A 195 4.14 -17.68 -15.80
N SER A 196 4.24 -16.42 -15.37
CA SER A 196 4.52 -15.26 -16.22
C SER A 196 5.99 -15.06 -16.58
N GLY A 197 6.87 -16.01 -16.21
CA GLY A 197 8.31 -15.94 -16.49
C GLY A 197 9.10 -15.02 -15.55
N ARG A 198 8.46 -14.43 -14.53
CA ARG A 198 9.16 -13.55 -13.57
C ARG A 198 9.96 -14.40 -12.59
N ARG A 199 11.23 -14.05 -12.41
CA ARG A 199 12.11 -14.67 -11.42
C ARG A 199 11.95 -13.97 -10.07
N LEU A 200 11.57 -14.72 -9.04
CA LEU A 200 11.34 -14.25 -7.67
C LEU A 200 12.19 -15.07 -6.70
N LEU A 201 12.50 -14.48 -5.55
CA LEU A 201 13.15 -15.17 -4.44
C LEU A 201 12.11 -15.58 -3.41
N ARG A 202 12.26 -16.79 -2.83
CA ARG A 202 11.41 -17.27 -1.75
C ARG A 202 12.19 -18.08 -0.72
N ARG A 203 11.61 -18.24 0.46
CA ARG A 203 12.10 -19.19 1.46
C ARG A 203 11.82 -20.63 1.03
N GLN A 204 12.70 -21.55 1.40
CA GLN A 204 12.58 -22.98 1.12
C GLN A 204 11.33 -23.59 1.76
N ASP A 205 11.01 -23.17 2.98
CA ASP A 205 9.81 -23.57 3.73
C ASP A 205 8.51 -22.88 3.22
N GLY A 206 8.62 -22.03 2.20
CA GLY A 206 7.49 -21.25 1.67
C GLY A 206 7.03 -20.12 2.59
N GLY A 207 7.68 -19.89 3.72
CA GLY A 207 7.21 -18.95 4.73
C GLY A 207 7.36 -17.47 4.37
N ALA A 208 8.13 -17.16 3.32
CA ALA A 208 8.18 -15.84 2.70
C ALA A 208 8.46 -15.90 1.19
N VAL A 209 7.85 -14.99 0.44
CA VAL A 209 8.09 -14.75 -0.99
C VAL A 209 8.37 -13.27 -1.19
N TRP A 210 9.60 -12.92 -1.60
CA TRP A 210 10.04 -11.55 -1.82
C TRP A 210 9.62 -11.07 -3.22
N ASN A 211 8.30 -10.92 -3.42
CA ASN A 211 7.70 -10.58 -4.71
C ASN A 211 8.07 -9.17 -5.24
N HIS A 212 8.62 -8.31 -4.38
CA HIS A 212 9.17 -7.00 -4.75
C HIS A 212 10.68 -7.00 -5.00
N HIS A 213 11.36 -8.13 -4.77
CA HIS A 213 12.77 -8.37 -5.07
C HIS A 213 12.89 -9.30 -6.29
N ALA A 214 12.30 -8.86 -7.41
CA ALA A 214 12.23 -9.64 -8.63
C ALA A 214 13.42 -9.36 -9.56
N GLY A 215 13.90 -10.40 -10.25
CA GLY A 215 14.97 -10.30 -11.25
C GLY A 215 16.33 -10.81 -10.77
N PRO A 216 17.25 -11.07 -11.72
CA PRO A 216 18.55 -11.72 -11.45
C PRO A 216 19.50 -10.89 -10.58
N GLN A 217 19.34 -9.56 -10.56
CA GLN A 217 20.20 -8.66 -9.77
C GLN A 217 20.12 -8.92 -8.25
N TRP A 218 19.06 -9.56 -7.77
CA TRP A 218 18.93 -9.94 -6.36
C TRP A 218 19.66 -11.23 -6.00
N GLU A 219 20.12 -12.00 -6.99
CA GLU A 219 20.87 -13.25 -6.86
C GLU A 219 22.39 -13.06 -6.96
N GLU A 220 22.83 -11.87 -7.36
CA GLU A 220 24.24 -11.51 -7.50
C GLU A 220 25.02 -11.76 -6.20
N ASP A 221 26.29 -12.17 -6.36
CA ASP A 221 27.24 -12.40 -5.27
C ASP A 221 26.68 -13.27 -4.13
N GLY A 222 25.90 -14.30 -4.46
CA GLY A 222 25.31 -15.20 -3.48
C GLY A 222 24.23 -14.51 -2.62
N LEU A 223 23.34 -13.74 -3.26
CA LEU A 223 22.24 -13.00 -2.65
C LEU A 223 22.68 -11.78 -1.81
N ALA A 224 23.89 -11.25 -2.04
CA ALA A 224 24.39 -10.12 -1.26
C ALA A 224 23.48 -8.88 -1.31
N PRO A 225 22.93 -8.47 -2.49
CA PRO A 225 22.00 -7.34 -2.56
C PRO A 225 20.72 -7.55 -1.77
N LEU A 226 20.11 -8.75 -1.85
CA LEU A 226 18.91 -9.08 -1.09
C LEU A 226 19.18 -9.01 0.42
N ARG A 227 20.28 -9.62 0.88
CA ARG A 227 20.63 -9.69 2.30
C ARG A 227 20.86 -8.31 2.89
N LEU A 228 21.64 -7.46 2.21
CA LEU A 228 21.85 -6.08 2.64
C LEU A 228 20.51 -5.34 2.74
N ASP A 229 19.62 -5.56 1.77
CA ASP A 229 18.35 -4.88 1.78
C ASP A 229 17.43 -5.31 2.92
N LEU A 230 17.31 -6.61 3.16
CA LEU A 230 16.52 -7.15 4.26
C LEU A 230 17.06 -6.68 5.62
N GLU A 231 18.39 -6.56 5.76
CA GLU A 231 19.01 -5.99 6.96
C GLU A 231 18.62 -4.51 7.15
N ILE A 232 18.71 -3.70 6.10
CA ILE A 232 18.31 -2.28 6.14
C ILE A 232 16.82 -2.15 6.53
N LEU A 233 15.96 -2.97 5.92
CA LEU A 233 14.52 -2.99 6.20
C LEU A 233 14.23 -3.44 7.63
N ALA A 234 14.91 -4.48 8.13
CA ALA A 234 14.80 -4.94 9.51
C ALA A 234 15.20 -3.84 10.51
N ARG A 235 16.33 -3.16 10.27
CA ARG A 235 16.76 -2.01 11.07
C ARG A 235 15.74 -0.85 11.02
N ARG A 236 15.08 -0.62 9.88
CA ARG A 236 13.98 0.37 9.78
C ARG A 236 12.80 -0.01 10.65
N PHE A 237 12.36 -1.27 10.62
CA PHE A 237 11.30 -1.75 11.49
C PHE A 237 11.61 -1.50 12.98
N GLU A 238 12.80 -1.90 13.42
CA GLU A 238 13.21 -1.72 14.82
C GLU A 238 13.26 -0.24 15.22
N ARG A 239 13.80 0.64 14.36
CA ARG A 239 13.77 2.09 14.59
C ARG A 239 12.35 2.64 14.64
N ALA A 240 11.47 2.21 13.73
CA ALA A 240 10.09 2.68 13.67
C ALA A 240 9.33 2.27 14.94
N CYS A 241 9.54 1.04 15.44
CA CYS A 241 8.98 0.58 16.71
C CYS A 241 9.52 1.34 17.93
N ALA A 242 10.82 1.65 17.94
CA ALA A 242 11.49 2.27 19.09
C ALA A 242 11.50 3.81 19.07
N ALA A 243 11.01 4.46 18.00
CA ALA A 243 11.12 5.92 17.87
C ALA A 243 10.46 6.67 19.05
N PRO A 244 11.15 7.62 19.69
CA PRO A 244 10.61 8.37 20.83
C PRO A 244 9.52 9.35 20.39
N GLY A 245 8.70 9.81 21.34
CA GLY A 245 7.74 10.91 21.12
C GLY A 245 6.55 10.58 20.20
N VAL A 246 6.35 9.32 19.86
CA VAL A 246 5.17 8.86 19.11
C VAL A 246 4.09 8.43 20.11
N PRO A 247 2.92 9.08 20.18
CA PRO A 247 1.92 8.74 21.20
C PRO A 247 1.20 7.41 20.94
N LEU A 248 1.03 7.05 19.66
CA LEU A 248 0.35 5.84 19.22
C LEU A 248 1.05 5.26 17.98
N ARG A 249 1.26 3.96 17.96
CA ARG A 249 1.62 3.17 16.78
C ARG A 249 0.53 2.17 16.47
N VAL A 250 0.25 1.95 15.20
CA VAL A 250 -0.70 0.92 14.79
C VAL A 250 -0.01 -0.09 13.90
N CYS A 251 -0.11 -1.35 14.27
CA CYS A 251 0.32 -2.47 13.45
C CYS A 251 -0.85 -3.01 12.66
N PHE A 252 -0.67 -3.23 11.35
CA PHE A 252 -1.73 -3.71 10.47
C PHE A 252 -1.32 -5.04 9.84
N LEU A 253 -2.00 -6.12 10.21
CA LEU A 253 -1.83 -7.46 9.67
C LEU A 253 -3.07 -7.91 8.90
N VAL A 254 -2.88 -8.67 7.83
CA VAL A 254 -3.97 -9.32 7.08
C VAL A 254 -3.79 -10.83 7.16
N THR A 255 -4.87 -11.59 7.34
CA THR A 255 -4.85 -13.04 7.47
C THR A 255 -6.04 -13.69 6.77
N GLU A 256 -5.84 -14.87 6.19
CA GLU A 256 -6.94 -15.69 5.65
C GLU A 256 -7.63 -16.51 6.75
N ALA A 257 -6.90 -16.85 7.82
CA ALA A 257 -7.46 -17.50 8.99
C ALA A 257 -8.12 -16.48 9.92
N ALA A 258 -9.23 -16.85 10.54
CA ALA A 258 -9.91 -16.03 11.52
C ALA A 258 -8.97 -15.75 12.72
N PRO A 259 -8.62 -14.49 13.00
CA PRO A 259 -7.82 -14.16 14.17
C PRO A 259 -8.69 -14.26 15.43
N ASP A 260 -8.05 -14.58 16.55
CA ASP A 260 -8.67 -14.63 17.87
C ASP A 260 -7.86 -13.80 18.89
N ALA A 261 -8.38 -13.73 20.12
CA ALA A 261 -7.73 -13.01 21.21
C ALA A 261 -6.35 -13.60 21.55
N ALA A 262 -6.13 -14.90 21.39
CA ALA A 262 -4.86 -15.56 21.68
C ALA A 262 -3.76 -15.13 20.70
N LEU A 263 -4.07 -15.12 19.40
CA LEU A 263 -3.18 -14.60 18.37
C LEU A 263 -2.89 -13.12 18.58
N ALA A 264 -3.93 -12.32 18.86
CA ALA A 264 -3.78 -10.89 19.13
C ALA A 264 -2.86 -10.64 20.34
N GLN A 265 -3.04 -11.39 21.42
CA GLN A 265 -2.20 -11.31 22.62
C GLN A 265 -0.74 -11.67 22.31
N ARG A 266 -0.51 -12.74 21.54
CA ARG A 266 0.83 -13.16 21.12
C ARG A 266 1.55 -12.09 20.29
N LEU A 267 0.87 -11.52 19.29
CA LEU A 267 1.41 -10.44 18.47
C LEU A 267 1.72 -9.19 19.29
N LEU A 268 0.79 -8.74 20.14
CA LEU A 268 1.01 -7.59 21.02
C LEU A 268 2.16 -7.84 21.99
N ALA A 269 2.28 -9.03 22.57
CA ALA A 269 3.38 -9.38 23.46
C ALA A 269 4.75 -9.28 22.75
N ALA A 270 4.84 -9.74 21.50
CA ALA A 270 6.06 -9.65 20.70
C ALA A 270 6.40 -8.19 20.31
N LEU A 271 5.39 -7.39 19.95
CA LEU A 271 5.56 -5.99 19.57
C LEU A 271 5.92 -5.08 20.75
N ARG A 272 5.32 -5.29 21.93
CA ARG A 272 5.60 -4.53 23.16
C ARG A 272 7.05 -4.63 23.62
N ARG A 273 7.77 -5.69 23.25
CA ARG A 273 9.22 -5.80 23.50
C ARG A 273 10.04 -4.74 22.74
N ARG A 274 9.49 -4.18 21.65
CA ARG A 274 10.14 -3.18 20.79
C ARG A 274 9.59 -1.77 20.98
N VAL A 275 8.31 -1.66 21.33
CA VAL A 275 7.62 -0.38 21.53
C VAL A 275 7.69 0.00 23.02
N ARG A 276 8.56 0.95 23.38
CA ARG A 276 8.86 1.27 24.80
C ARG A 276 7.97 2.34 25.44
N GLU A 277 7.61 3.38 24.71
CA GLU A 277 7.05 4.62 25.28
C GLU A 277 5.64 4.97 24.77
N SER A 278 5.05 4.11 23.95
CA SER A 278 3.92 4.49 23.11
C SER A 278 2.77 3.51 23.25
N ARG A 279 1.55 4.03 23.10
CA ARG A 279 0.38 3.18 22.88
C ARG A 279 0.58 2.37 21.61
N LEU A 280 0.13 1.13 21.65
CA LEU A 280 0.15 0.21 20.51
C LEU A 280 -1.28 -0.16 20.19
N GLY A 281 -1.68 -0.05 18.93
CA GLY A 281 -2.90 -0.63 18.39
C GLY A 281 -2.55 -1.75 17.41
N LEU A 282 -3.38 -2.79 17.36
CA LEU A 282 -3.25 -3.90 16.44
C LEU A 282 -4.55 -4.03 15.64
N PHE A 283 -4.46 -3.82 14.33
CA PHE A 283 -5.57 -4.01 13.40
C PHE A 283 -5.36 -5.31 12.61
N LEU A 284 -6.29 -6.26 12.78
CA LEU A 284 -6.26 -7.58 12.16
C LEU A 284 -7.36 -7.66 11.09
N LEU A 285 -6.99 -7.64 9.82
CA LEU A 285 -7.92 -7.88 8.73
C LEU A 285 -8.01 -9.39 8.45
N HIS A 286 -9.14 -10.00 8.77
CA HIS A 286 -9.49 -11.33 8.29
C HIS A 286 -10.06 -11.22 6.88
N ASN A 287 -9.28 -11.62 5.87
CA ASN A 287 -9.62 -11.55 4.45
C ASN A 287 -9.77 -12.95 3.81
N PRO A 288 -10.82 -13.71 4.16
CA PRO A 288 -11.07 -15.00 3.55
C PRO A 288 -11.48 -14.84 2.08
N ILE A 289 -11.36 -15.91 1.29
CA ILE A 289 -11.81 -15.91 -0.11
C ILE A 289 -13.33 -15.68 -0.18
N GLU A 290 -14.09 -16.33 0.69
CA GLU A 290 -15.56 -16.31 0.68
C GLU A 290 -16.15 -15.97 2.06
N GLY A 291 -17.42 -15.57 2.04
CA GLY A 291 -18.24 -15.33 3.23
C GLY A 291 -18.94 -13.98 3.22
N VAL A 292 -19.27 -13.50 4.42
CA VAL A 292 -19.98 -12.23 4.63
C VAL A 292 -19.11 -11.26 5.43
N PRO A 293 -19.01 -9.99 5.03
CA PRO A 293 -18.33 -8.97 5.83
C PRO A 293 -18.93 -8.88 7.24
N GLY A 294 -18.08 -8.93 8.27
CA GLY A 294 -18.46 -8.78 9.67
C GLY A 294 -18.34 -7.34 10.16
N ALA A 295 -18.92 -7.05 11.33
CA ALA A 295 -18.62 -5.81 12.05
C ALA A 295 -17.16 -5.84 12.56
N THR A 296 -16.64 -4.68 12.96
CA THR A 296 -15.38 -4.62 13.71
C THR A 296 -15.59 -5.27 15.08
N GLU A 297 -14.72 -6.20 15.44
CA GLU A 297 -14.73 -6.93 16.71
C GLU A 297 -13.53 -6.49 17.56
N HIS A 298 -13.76 -6.21 18.83
CA HIS A 298 -12.69 -5.96 19.79
C HIS A 298 -12.22 -7.29 20.37
N LEU A 299 -11.04 -7.74 19.96
CA LEU A 299 -10.42 -8.94 20.53
C LEU A 299 -9.77 -8.63 21.88
N LEU A 300 -9.19 -7.44 22.00
CA LEU A 300 -8.54 -6.88 23.20
C LEU A 300 -8.72 -5.34 23.16
N PRO A 301 -8.47 -4.61 24.28
CA PRO A 301 -8.53 -3.14 24.26
C PRO A 301 -7.65 -2.50 23.17
N GLU A 302 -6.46 -3.07 22.94
CA GLU A 302 -5.51 -2.61 21.93
C GLU A 302 -5.59 -3.38 20.60
N ALA A 303 -6.53 -4.31 20.42
CA ALA A 303 -6.62 -5.12 19.22
C ALA A 303 -8.04 -5.26 18.69
N VAL A 304 -8.22 -4.87 17.44
CA VAL A 304 -9.48 -5.05 16.71
C VAL A 304 -9.28 -6.00 15.54
N ALA A 305 -10.31 -6.78 15.24
CA ALA A 305 -10.40 -7.58 14.05
C ALA A 305 -11.54 -7.09 13.15
N LEU A 306 -11.32 -7.15 11.84
CA LEU A 306 -12.37 -6.92 10.85
C LEU A 306 -12.37 -8.09 9.89
N ARG A 307 -13.53 -8.74 9.72
CA ARG A 307 -13.74 -9.71 8.65
C ARG A 307 -14.26 -9.03 7.39
N VAL A 308 -13.50 -9.08 6.31
CA VAL A 308 -13.95 -8.64 4.98
C VAL A 308 -13.51 -9.69 3.95
N PRO A 309 -14.40 -10.53 3.42
CA PRO A 309 -14.10 -11.44 2.33
C PRO A 309 -13.61 -10.71 1.07
N ARG A 310 -12.89 -11.42 0.20
CA ARG A 310 -12.50 -10.88 -1.11
C ARG A 310 -13.75 -10.55 -1.93
N PRO A 311 -13.74 -9.46 -2.74
CA PRO A 311 -14.85 -9.12 -3.64
C PRO A 311 -15.27 -10.24 -4.60
N HIS A 312 -14.29 -11.01 -5.08
CA HIS A 312 -14.47 -12.20 -5.93
C HIS A 312 -13.21 -13.08 -5.83
N PRO A 313 -13.26 -14.37 -6.24
CA PRO A 313 -12.14 -15.31 -6.06
C PRO A 313 -10.82 -14.89 -6.70
N THR A 314 -10.90 -14.17 -7.83
CA THR A 314 -9.75 -13.67 -8.60
C THR A 314 -9.37 -12.23 -8.24
N TYR A 315 -9.88 -11.67 -7.14
CA TYR A 315 -9.58 -10.29 -6.77
C TYR A 315 -8.11 -10.11 -6.41
N GLU A 316 -7.52 -9.03 -6.90
CA GLU A 316 -6.11 -8.70 -6.72
C GLU A 316 -6.02 -7.23 -6.34
N TRP A 317 -5.71 -6.94 -5.07
CA TRP A 317 -5.74 -5.58 -4.51
C TRP A 317 -4.73 -4.59 -5.12
N HIS A 318 -3.77 -5.09 -5.90
CA HIS A 318 -2.74 -4.29 -6.55
C HIS A 318 -3.05 -3.99 -8.02
N LEU A 319 -4.08 -4.63 -8.61
CA LEU A 319 -4.50 -4.38 -9.99
C LEU A 319 -5.54 -3.24 -10.02
N PRO A 320 -5.32 -2.16 -10.79
CA PRO A 320 -6.25 -1.02 -10.82
C PRO A 320 -7.66 -1.38 -11.27
N GLY A 321 -7.81 -2.26 -12.27
CA GLY A 321 -9.12 -2.75 -12.68
C GLY A 321 -9.89 -3.48 -11.58
N HIS A 322 -9.20 -4.04 -10.59
CA HIS A 322 -9.81 -4.74 -9.46
C HIS A 322 -10.13 -3.76 -8.32
N PHE A 323 -9.14 -3.03 -7.80
CA PHE A 323 -9.39 -2.13 -6.65
C PHE A 323 -10.26 -0.91 -7.01
N ASP A 324 -10.22 -0.45 -8.26
CA ASP A 324 -11.09 0.63 -8.72
C ASP A 324 -12.41 0.12 -9.30
N SER A 325 -12.71 -1.18 -9.26
CA SER A 325 -14.08 -1.65 -9.53
C SER A 325 -15.05 -1.20 -8.42
N PRO A 326 -16.37 -1.15 -8.65
CA PRO A 326 -17.33 -0.87 -7.60
C PRO A 326 -17.18 -1.77 -6.36
N ALA A 327 -16.97 -3.08 -6.58
CA ALA A 327 -16.80 -4.04 -5.50
C ALA A 327 -15.45 -3.88 -4.78
N GLY A 328 -14.36 -3.63 -5.52
CA GLY A 328 -13.04 -3.34 -4.97
C GLY A 328 -13.01 -2.08 -4.12
N PHE A 329 -13.65 -1.00 -4.59
CA PHE A 329 -13.76 0.23 -3.82
C PHE A 329 -14.57 0.03 -2.53
N ALA A 330 -15.72 -0.65 -2.60
CA ALA A 330 -16.53 -0.93 -1.41
C ALA A 330 -15.75 -1.76 -0.38
N PHE A 331 -14.99 -2.75 -0.84
CA PHE A 331 -14.09 -3.56 -0.03
C PHE A 331 -13.04 -2.71 0.69
N GLU A 332 -12.28 -1.89 -0.05
CA GLU A 332 -11.23 -1.09 0.57
C GLU A 332 -11.77 0.05 1.44
N HIS A 333 -12.87 0.69 1.03
CA HIS A 333 -13.52 1.75 1.79
C HIS A 333 -13.96 1.25 3.16
N ARG A 334 -14.48 0.01 3.24
CA ARG A 334 -14.87 -0.62 4.50
C ARG A 334 -13.66 -0.81 5.42
N ILE A 335 -12.55 -1.31 4.89
CA ILE A 335 -11.31 -1.53 5.65
C ILE A 335 -10.73 -0.18 6.12
N ALA A 336 -10.66 0.81 5.23
CA ALA A 336 -10.18 2.14 5.55
C ALA A 336 -11.04 2.81 6.63
N THR A 337 -12.37 2.73 6.52
CA THR A 337 -13.29 3.26 7.53
C THR A 337 -13.06 2.62 8.89
N ALA A 338 -13.01 1.28 8.97
CA ALA A 338 -12.76 0.58 10.22
C ALA A 338 -11.38 0.90 10.81
N LEU A 339 -10.34 1.03 9.98
CA LEU A 339 -9.00 1.39 10.43
C LEU A 339 -8.97 2.82 11.00
N ARG A 340 -9.64 3.78 10.35
CA ARG A 340 -9.79 5.15 10.88
C ARG A 340 -10.47 5.11 12.25
N ASP A 341 -11.59 4.41 12.34
CA ASP A 341 -12.42 4.40 13.55
C ASP A 341 -11.64 3.76 14.72
N ALA A 342 -10.90 2.68 14.45
CA ALA A 342 -10.01 2.06 15.45
C ALA A 342 -8.88 2.99 15.90
N ILE A 343 -8.23 3.71 14.97
CA ILE A 343 -7.20 4.70 15.32
C ILE A 343 -7.79 5.81 16.18
N ALA A 344 -8.97 6.33 15.83
CA ALA A 344 -9.63 7.39 16.58
C ALA A 344 -9.98 6.92 18.00
N ASP A 345 -10.49 5.70 18.16
CA ASP A 345 -10.80 5.09 19.45
C ASP A 345 -9.56 4.95 20.34
N TRP A 346 -8.44 4.47 19.78
CA TRP A 346 -7.17 4.39 20.52
C TRP A 346 -6.50 5.74 20.79
N GLN A 347 -6.92 6.81 20.11
CA GLN A 347 -6.42 8.16 20.35
C GLN A 347 -7.16 8.89 21.47
N ALA A 348 -8.45 8.56 21.68
CA ALA A 348 -9.27 9.05 22.79
C ALA A 348 -8.65 8.73 24.17
#